data_AF-S6VC38-F1
#
_entry.id   AF-S6VC38-F1
#
_cell.length_a   1.000
_cell.length_b   1.000
_cell.length_c   1.000
_cell.angle_alpha   90.00
_cell.angle_beta   90.00
_cell.angle_gamma   90.00
#
_symmetry.space_group_name_H-M   'P 1'
#
loop_
_entity.id
_entity.type
_entity.pdbx_description
1 polymer ?
#
loop_
_entity_poly.entity_id
_entity_poly.type
_entity_poly.pdbx_seq_one_letter_code
_entity_poly.pdbx_strand_id
1 'polypeptide(L)' 'MAMRVSKSVIGVDVAKIELVTYQADSDLLALIPNEKPAIKRWLKTLPRPAA' A
#
# COMPACT_ATOMS: atom_id res chain seq x y z
N MET A 1 -16.30 22.52 -5.24
CA MET A 1 -16.17 21.10 -5.64
C MET A 1 -15.72 20.32 -4.41
N ALA A 2 -16.50 19.34 -3.95
CA ALA A 2 -16.13 18.51 -2.82
C ALA A 2 -15.16 17.42 -3.30
N MET A 3 -13.90 17.53 -2.91
CA MET A 3 -12.86 16.57 -3.24
C MET A 3 -13.06 15.34 -2.35
N ARG A 4 -13.56 14.24 -2.94
CA ARG A 4 -13.65 12.95 -2.23
C ARG A 4 -12.23 12.42 -2.07
N VAL A 5 -11.65 12.62 -0.89
CA VAL A 5 -10.39 11.96 -0.52
C VAL A 5 -10.75 10.52 -0.16
N SER A 6 -10.59 9.61 -1.13
CA SER A 6 -10.71 8.17 -0.87
C SER A 6 -9.61 7.79 0.11
N LYS A 7 -9.97 7.46 1.36
CA LYS A 7 -9.02 6.96 2.34
C LYS A 7 -8.61 5.55 1.93
N SER A 8 -7.39 5.40 1.40
CA SER A 8 -6.89 4.07 1.05
C SER A 8 -6.45 3.34 2.31
N VAL A 9 -7.22 2.32 2.69
CA VAL A 9 -6.92 1.45 3.84
C VAL A 9 -6.19 0.23 3.33
N ILE A 10 -4.96 0.04 3.82
CA ILE A 10 -4.10 -1.07 3.43
C ILE A 10 -3.83 -1.93 4.66
N GLY A 11 -4.28 -3.18 4.63
CA GLY A 11 -3.88 -4.18 5.60
C GLY A 11 -2.46 -4.66 5.27
N VAL A 12 -1.58 -4.72 6.27
CA VAL A 12 -0.20 -5.18 6.10
C VAL A 12 0.06 -6.31 7.08
N ASP A 13 0.30 -7.50 6.57
CA ASP A 13 0.84 -8.62 7.34
C ASP A 13 2.36 -8.65 7.19
N VAL A 14 3.07 -8.68 8.31
CA VAL A 14 4.53 -8.53 8.36
C VAL A 14 5.16 -9.86 8.74
N ALA A 15 5.88 -10.46 7.80
CA ALA A 15 6.70 -11.64 8.02
C ALA A 15 8.19 -11.28 8.08
N LYS A 16 9.03 -12.26 8.43
CA LYS A 16 10.50 -12.07 8.49
C LYS A 16 11.11 -11.72 7.13
N ILE A 17 10.50 -12.16 6.04
CA ILE A 17 11.07 -12.11 4.69
C ILE A 17 10.26 -11.20 3.75
N GLU A 18 8.98 -10.99 4.04
CA GLU A 18 8.05 -10.29 3.16
C GLU A 18 6.93 -9.57 3.93
N LEU A 19 6.31 -8.59 3.25
CA LEU A 19 5.10 -7.91 3.65
C LEU A 19 4.02 -8.30 2.66
N VAL A 20 2.91 -8.85 3.16
CA VAL A 20 1.70 -9.09 2.37
C VAL A 20 0.77 -7.91 2.59
N THR A 21 0.40 -7.24 1.51
CA THR A 21 -0.42 -6.03 1.57
C THR A 21 -1.75 -6.26 0.87
N TYR A 22 -2.84 -5.89 1.53
CA TYR A 22 -4.21 -5.96 1.00
C TYR A 22 -4.77 -4.55 0.85
N GLN A 23 -5.15 -4.16 -0.37
CA GLN A 23 -5.80 -2.89 -0.65
C GLN A 23 -7.30 -3.10 -0.85
N ALA A 24 -8.09 -2.67 0.13
CA ALA A 24 -9.55 -2.88 0.14
C ALA A 24 -10.27 -2.16 -1.03
N ASP A 25 -9.73 -1.03 -1.50
CA ASP A 25 -10.33 -0.26 -2.60
C ASP A 25 -10.26 -0.99 -3.96
N SER A 26 -9.23 -1.83 -4.15
CA SER A 26 -8.93 -2.50 -5.41
C SER A 26 -9.08 -4.02 -5.33
N ASP A 27 -9.35 -4.55 -4.13
CA ASP A 27 -9.29 -5.98 -3.79
C ASP A 27 -7.98 -6.65 -4.24
N LEU A 28 -6.88 -5.90 -4.18
CA LEU A 28 -5.56 -6.33 -4.64
C LEU A 28 -4.69 -6.79 -3.47
N LEU A 29 -4.06 -7.94 -3.65
CA LEU A 29 -3.01 -8.47 -2.79
C LEU A 29 -1.64 -8.28 -3.46
N ALA A 30 -0.69 -7.69 -2.75
CA ALA A 30 0.68 -7.55 -3.21
C ALA A 30 1.67 -8.06 -2.16
N LEU A 31 2.59 -8.92 -2.60
CA LEU A 31 3.76 -9.34 -1.84
C LEU A 31 4.92 -8.38 -2.10
N ILE A 32 5.56 -7.92 -1.02
CA ILE A 32 6.71 -7.03 -1.09
C ILE A 32 7.81 -7.63 -0.22
N PRO A 33 9.06 -7.72 -0.69
CA PRO A 33 10.17 -8.10 0.17
C PRO A 33 10.26 -7.19 1.40
N ASN A 34 10.58 -7.76 2.58
CA ASN A 34 10.82 -7.00 3.82
C ASN A 34 12.20 -6.30 3.80
N GLU A 35 12.43 -5.56 2.73
CA GLU A 35 13.62 -4.77 2.51
C GLU A 35 13.23 -3.30 2.38
N LYS A 36 13.92 -2.44 3.12
CA LYS A 36 13.73 -0.98 3.10
C LYS A 36 13.66 -0.38 1.68
N PRO A 37 14.50 -0.75 0.69
CA PRO A 37 14.37 -0.26 -0.69
C PRO A 37 13.09 -0.73 -1.39
N ALA A 38 12.66 -1.97 -1.18
CA ALA A 38 11.45 -2.53 -1.77
C ALA A 38 10.19 -1.84 -1.22
N ILE A 39 10.12 -1.70 0.10
CA ILE A 39 9.03 -0.99 0.80
C ILE A 39 8.97 0.47 0.33
N LYS A 40 10.11 1.17 0.22
CA LYS A 40 10.14 2.56 -0.28
C LYS A 40 9.66 2.69 -1.72
N ARG A 41 9.97 1.72 -2.59
CA ARG A 41 9.47 1.73 -3.98
C ARG A 41 7.97 1.51 -4.00
N TRP A 42 7.48 0.53 -3.24
CA TRP A 42 6.05 0.25 -3.13
C TRP A 42 5.24 1.43 -2.56
N LEU A 43 5.73 2.09 -1.51
CA LEU A 43 5.07 3.28 -0.96
C LEU A 43 4.91 4.40 -2.00
N LYS A 44 5.81 4.49 -2.99
CA LYS A 44 5.70 5.45 -4.10
C LYS A 44 4.72 5.03 -5.18
N THR A 45 4.41 3.73 -5.31
CA THR A 45 3.40 3.24 -6.26
C THR A 45 1.99 3.36 -5.72
N LEU A 46 1.83 3.55 -4.40
CA LEU A 46 0.52 3.78 -3.81
C LEU A 46 -0.07 5.10 -4.33
N PRO A 47 -1.39 5.13 -4.62
CA PRO A 47 -2.06 6.35 -5.03
C PRO A 47 -1.89 7.39 -3.93
N ARG A 48 -1.14 8.45 -4.24
CA ARG A 48 -0.95 9.55 -3.31
C ARG A 48 -2.31 10.19 -3.04
N PRO A 49 -2.68 10.45 -1.78
CA PRO A 49 -3.84 11.26 -1.49
C PRO A 49 -3.65 12.58 -2.24
N ALA A 50 -4.53 12.88 -3.19
CA ALA A 50 -4.52 14.17 -3.85
C ALA A 50 -4.76 15.21 -2.74
N ALA A 51 -3.81 16.12 -2.60
CA ALA A 51 -3.81 17.18 -1.58
C ALA A 51 -4.83 18.26 -1.93
#